data_AF-A0A928JVA3-F1
#
_entry.id   AF-A0A928JVA3-F1
#
_cell.length_a   1.000
_cell.length_b   1.000
_cell.length_c   1.000
_cell.angle_alpha   90.00
_cell.angle_beta   90.00
_cell.angle_gamma   90.00
#
_symmetry.space_group_name_H-M   'P 1'
#
loop_
_entity.id
_entity.type
_entity.pdbx_description
1 polymer ?
#
loop_
_entity_poly.entity_id
_entity_poly.type
_entity_poly.pdbx_seq_one_letter_code
_entity_poly.pdbx_strand_id
1 'polypeptide(L)'
;MKKVVLLGDSIREWYTNYVVELLKDKCEVISLLGDNGRFTYYSLFQLSMILKEHGKVDLVHFNNGYWDMDVMPFLNRPVFSLEEYKHGLKRIIELSRAAGADLIFATTTPLPSDVAAEDNTGTGVTFGFEQDRVKDFNNAAIELMKEENIEVNDLYAVCKQDKNFYKCEDNLHHTEEGNRVLAQHVANAILKELGME
;
A
#
# COMPACT_ATOMS: atom_id res chain seq x y z
N MET A 1 17.88 6.55 -15.29
CA MET A 1 17.02 7.19 -14.29
C MET A 1 16.70 6.14 -13.23
N LYS A 2 16.59 6.53 -11.96
CA LYS A 2 16.19 5.59 -10.89
C LYS A 2 14.77 5.07 -11.17
N LYS A 3 14.52 3.78 -10.94
CA LYS A 3 13.22 3.12 -11.13
C LYS A 3 12.57 2.81 -9.79
N VAL A 4 11.37 3.32 -9.58
CA VAL A 4 10.60 3.14 -8.34
C VAL A 4 9.33 2.39 -8.66
N VAL A 5 9.07 1.29 -7.96
CA VAL A 5 7.79 0.58 -8.03
C VAL A 5 6.86 1.13 -6.96
N LEU A 6 5.64 1.50 -7.33
CA LEU A 6 4.54 1.66 -6.39
C LEU A 6 3.68 0.42 -6.45
N LEU A 7 3.52 -0.26 -5.32
CA LEU A 7 2.76 -1.49 -5.19
C LEU A 7 1.69 -1.33 -4.11
N GLY A 8 0.51 -1.91 -4.33
CA GLY A 8 -0.49 -1.99 -3.28
C GLY A 8 -1.91 -1.87 -3.75
N ASP A 9 -2.80 -1.70 -2.77
CA ASP A 9 -4.23 -1.83 -3.02
C ASP A 9 -4.85 -0.64 -3.79
N SER A 10 -6.18 -0.54 -3.86
CA SER A 10 -6.86 0.60 -4.50
C SER A 10 -6.54 1.95 -3.87
N ILE A 11 -6.17 1.98 -2.59
CA ILE A 11 -5.72 3.22 -1.93
C ILE A 11 -4.47 3.75 -2.64
N ARG A 12 -3.53 2.87 -2.95
CA ARG A 12 -2.32 3.21 -3.70
C ARG A 12 -2.63 3.63 -5.12
N GLU A 13 -3.54 2.93 -5.78
CA GLU A 13 -3.96 3.27 -7.14
C GLU A 13 -4.48 4.71 -7.25
N TRP A 14 -5.33 5.14 -6.30
CA TRP A 14 -6.01 6.45 -6.35
C TRP A 14 -5.06 7.65 -6.23
N TYR A 15 -3.92 7.51 -5.56
CA TYR A 15 -2.90 8.56 -5.49
C TYR A 15 -1.76 8.39 -6.50
N THR A 16 -1.70 7.29 -7.26
CA THR A 16 -0.55 6.94 -8.13
C THR A 16 -0.25 8.03 -9.16
N ASN A 17 -1.27 8.54 -9.86
CA ASN A 17 -1.07 9.54 -10.91
C ASN A 17 -0.47 10.86 -10.36
N TYR A 18 -0.85 11.25 -9.14
CA TYR A 18 -0.26 12.41 -8.49
C TYR A 18 1.21 12.17 -8.11
N VAL A 19 1.56 10.96 -7.66
CA VAL A 19 2.97 10.60 -7.37
C VAL A 19 3.80 10.63 -8.67
N VAL A 20 3.27 10.08 -9.77
CA VAL A 20 3.92 10.13 -11.09
C VAL A 20 4.18 11.57 -11.53
N GLU A 21 3.20 12.47 -11.35
CA GLU A 21 3.34 13.89 -11.68
C GLU A 21 4.41 14.59 -10.81
N LEU A 22 4.39 14.35 -9.49
CA LEU A 22 5.31 14.96 -8.53
C LEU A 22 6.77 14.51 -8.71
N LEU A 23 6.96 13.28 -9.18
CA LEU A 23 8.28 12.67 -9.41
C LEU A 23 8.74 12.77 -10.87
N LYS A 24 7.97 13.47 -11.71
CA LYS A 24 8.32 13.73 -13.10
C LYS A 24 9.72 14.35 -13.19
N ASP A 25 10.51 13.85 -14.14
CA ASP A 25 11.89 14.26 -14.41
C ASP A 25 12.90 13.93 -13.28
N LYS A 26 12.47 13.33 -12.16
CA LYS A 26 13.34 12.91 -11.05
C LYS A 26 13.61 11.40 -11.07
N CYS A 27 12.56 10.59 -11.15
CA CYS A 27 12.65 9.14 -11.25
C CYS A 27 11.53 8.55 -12.12
N GLU A 28 11.73 7.33 -12.62
CA GLU A 28 10.72 6.57 -13.35
C GLU A 28 9.84 5.83 -12.34
N VAL A 29 8.55 6.14 -12.29
CA VAL A 29 7.57 5.47 -11.43
C VAL A 29 6.87 4.37 -12.23
N ILE A 30 6.94 3.14 -11.73
CA ILE A 30 6.38 1.93 -12.34
C ILE A 30 5.23 1.43 -11.48
N SER A 31 4.06 1.24 -12.08
CA SER A 31 2.86 0.73 -11.44
C SER A 31 1.97 0.05 -12.49
N LEU A 32 1.30 -1.03 -12.12
CA LEU A 32 0.27 -1.65 -12.96
C LEU A 32 -1.01 -0.82 -12.88
N LEU A 33 -1.15 0.14 -13.79
CA LEU A 33 -2.33 1.00 -13.86
C LEU A 33 -3.59 0.19 -14.18
N GLY A 34 -4.68 0.42 -13.43
CA GLY A 34 -5.93 -0.30 -13.58
C GLY A 34 -5.98 -1.65 -12.85
N ASP A 35 -4.93 -2.02 -12.10
CA ASP A 35 -4.93 -3.18 -11.22
C ASP A 35 -4.66 -2.75 -9.77
N ASN A 36 -5.71 -2.85 -8.97
CA ASN A 36 -5.74 -2.42 -7.59
C ASN A 36 -4.89 -3.28 -6.65
N GLY A 37 -4.09 -4.25 -7.10
CA GLY A 37 -3.13 -5.01 -6.27
C GLY A 37 -3.70 -5.92 -5.18
N ARG A 38 -5.00 -5.82 -4.87
CA ARG A 38 -5.76 -6.62 -3.90
C ARG A 38 -4.99 -6.84 -2.60
N PHE A 39 -4.65 -8.09 -2.31
CA PHE A 39 -3.99 -8.55 -1.09
C PHE A 39 -2.49 -8.82 -1.29
N THR A 40 -1.77 -8.99 -0.18
CA THR A 40 -0.31 -9.11 -0.13
C THR A 40 0.28 -10.12 -1.13
N TYR A 41 -0.26 -11.34 -1.21
CA TYR A 41 0.25 -12.36 -2.13
C TYR A 41 -0.02 -12.04 -3.61
N TYR A 42 -1.07 -11.28 -3.92
CA TYR A 42 -1.31 -10.81 -5.28
C TYR A 42 -0.30 -9.72 -5.65
N SER A 43 -0.05 -8.78 -4.74
CA SER A 43 0.99 -7.77 -4.90
C SER A 43 2.40 -8.38 -5.03
N LEU A 44 2.72 -9.45 -4.29
CA LEU A 44 3.94 -10.24 -4.50
C LEU A 44 4.05 -10.78 -5.94
N PHE A 45 2.96 -11.31 -6.47
CA PHE A 45 2.92 -11.79 -7.86
C PHE A 45 3.10 -10.64 -8.87
N GLN A 46 2.44 -9.51 -8.65
CA GLN A 46 2.61 -8.30 -9.47
C GLN A 46 4.06 -7.81 -9.48
N LEU A 47 4.73 -7.77 -8.32
CA LEU A 47 6.15 -7.41 -8.25
C LEU A 47 7.00 -8.34 -9.12
N SER A 48 6.74 -9.66 -9.09
CA SER A 48 7.43 -10.61 -9.97
C SER A 48 7.20 -10.31 -11.45
N MET A 49 5.99 -9.91 -11.84
CA MET A 49 5.68 -9.51 -13.22
C MET A 49 6.44 -8.24 -13.61
N ILE A 50 6.41 -7.21 -12.77
CA ILE A 50 7.11 -5.94 -13.00
C ILE A 50 8.62 -6.18 -13.16
N LEU A 51 9.22 -7.00 -12.30
CA LEU A 51 10.65 -7.33 -12.39
C LEU A 51 11.01 -8.09 -13.67
N LYS A 52 10.10 -8.93 -14.19
CA LYS A 52 10.30 -9.64 -15.47
C LYS A 52 10.21 -8.69 -16.67
N GLU A 53 9.30 -7.72 -16.61
CA GLU A 53 9.08 -6.77 -17.70
C GLU A 53 10.13 -5.63 -17.72
N HIS A 54 10.38 -5.02 -16.57
CA HIS A 54 11.21 -3.82 -16.45
C HIS A 54 12.64 -4.09 -16.00
N GLY A 55 12.94 -5.33 -15.59
CA GLY A 55 14.22 -5.73 -15.04
C GLY A 55 14.44 -5.19 -13.63
N LYS A 56 15.70 -4.84 -13.32
CA LYS A 56 16.07 -4.29 -12.01
C LYS A 56 15.35 -2.96 -11.75
N VAL A 57 14.87 -2.80 -10.52
CA VAL A 57 14.34 -1.55 -9.96
C VAL A 57 15.20 -1.12 -8.77
N ASP A 58 15.15 0.16 -8.41
CA ASP A 58 15.97 0.73 -7.34
C ASP A 58 15.23 0.77 -6.00
N LEU A 59 13.91 0.99 -6.02
CA LEU A 59 13.10 1.15 -4.81
C LEU A 59 11.72 0.53 -5.02
N VAL A 60 11.20 -0.15 -4.00
CA VAL A 60 9.82 -0.63 -3.94
C VAL A 60 9.11 0.07 -2.76
N HIS A 61 8.18 0.96 -3.08
CA HIS A 61 7.23 1.50 -2.11
C HIS A 61 5.96 0.65 -2.17
N PHE A 62 5.58 0.03 -1.06
CA PHE A 62 4.49 -0.94 -1.05
C PHE A 62 3.56 -0.83 0.16
N ASN A 63 2.28 -1.14 -0.06
CA ASN A 63 1.27 -1.29 0.98
C ASN A 63 0.29 -2.41 0.60
N ASN A 64 -0.09 -3.24 1.57
CA ASN A 64 -1.32 -4.03 1.49
C ASN A 64 -1.90 -4.15 2.89
N GLY A 65 -3.22 -4.20 3.01
CA GLY A 65 -3.86 -4.51 4.28
C GLY A 65 -5.37 -4.65 4.18
N TYR A 66 -6.07 -3.76 3.47
CA TYR A 66 -7.53 -3.78 3.45
C TYR A 66 -8.09 -5.12 2.92
N TRP A 67 -7.56 -5.59 1.80
CA TRP A 67 -7.96 -6.89 1.24
C TRP A 67 -7.54 -8.09 2.09
N ASP A 68 -6.39 -7.99 2.77
CA ASP A 68 -5.89 -9.06 3.64
C ASP A 68 -6.75 -9.20 4.90
N MET A 69 -7.34 -8.10 5.34
CA MET A 69 -8.10 -8.00 6.58
C MET A 69 -9.62 -8.15 6.38
N ASP A 70 -10.11 -8.23 5.14
CA ASP A 70 -11.54 -8.45 4.85
C ASP A 70 -12.03 -9.76 5.48
N VAL A 71 -13.25 -9.76 6.03
CA VAL A 71 -13.82 -10.94 6.69
C VAL A 71 -14.41 -11.88 5.64
N MET A 72 -13.80 -13.06 5.51
CA MET A 72 -14.32 -14.08 4.63
C MET A 72 -15.66 -14.63 5.15
N PRO A 73 -16.74 -14.57 4.34
CA PRO A 73 -18.02 -15.14 4.74
C PRO A 73 -17.88 -16.65 4.98
N PHE A 74 -18.68 -17.18 5.91
CA PHE A 74 -18.67 -18.57 6.39
C PHE A 74 -17.43 -19.01 7.18
N LEU A 75 -16.25 -18.42 6.94
CA LEU A 75 -15.06 -18.67 7.76
C LEU A 75 -15.01 -17.79 9.02
N ASN A 76 -15.74 -16.68 9.02
CA ASN A 76 -15.85 -15.74 10.15
C ASN A 76 -14.48 -15.30 10.69
N ARG A 77 -13.53 -15.07 9.78
CA ARG A 77 -12.17 -14.62 10.06
C ARG A 77 -11.63 -13.88 8.84
N PRO A 78 -10.57 -13.07 9.00
CA PRO A 78 -9.93 -12.38 7.89
C PRO A 78 -9.43 -13.33 6.79
N VAL A 79 -9.26 -12.82 5.57
CA VAL A 79 -8.62 -13.56 4.46
C VAL A 79 -7.28 -14.15 4.93
N PHE A 80 -6.47 -13.36 5.62
CA PHE A 80 -5.21 -13.82 6.21
C PHE A 80 -5.18 -13.58 7.72
N SER A 81 -4.68 -14.57 8.46
CA SER A 81 -4.16 -14.33 9.81
C SER A 81 -2.98 -13.35 9.78
N LEU A 82 -2.67 -12.72 10.91
CA LEU A 82 -1.50 -11.85 11.03
C LEU A 82 -0.19 -12.57 10.65
N GLU A 83 -0.07 -13.86 10.96
CA GLU A 83 1.08 -14.67 10.59
C GLU A 83 1.18 -14.89 9.07
N GLU A 84 0.06 -15.20 8.41
CA GLU A 84 0.02 -15.36 6.94
C GLU A 84 0.31 -14.04 6.22
N TYR A 85 -0.19 -12.92 6.77
CA TYR A 85 0.08 -11.57 6.30
C TYR A 85 1.57 -11.20 6.45
N LYS A 86 2.15 -11.34 7.66
CA LYS A 86 3.59 -11.13 7.91
C LYS A 86 4.45 -12.01 6.99
N HIS A 87 4.06 -13.27 6.79
CA HIS A 87 4.77 -14.16 5.86
C HIS A 87 4.72 -13.64 4.42
N GLY A 88 3.55 -13.17 3.97
CA GLY A 88 3.40 -12.55 2.64
C GLY A 88 4.29 -11.32 2.47
N LEU A 89 4.29 -10.40 3.44
CA LEU A 89 5.14 -9.21 3.42
C LEU A 89 6.63 -9.59 3.37
N LYS A 90 7.04 -10.58 4.17
CA LYS A 90 8.42 -11.09 4.15
C LYS A 90 8.84 -11.58 2.77
N ARG A 91 7.94 -12.24 2.03
CA ARG A 91 8.23 -12.66 0.66
C ARG A 91 8.39 -11.50 -0.32
N ILE A 92 7.65 -10.40 -0.14
CA ILE A 92 7.85 -9.17 -0.93
C ILE A 92 9.24 -8.58 -0.62
N ILE A 93 9.62 -8.54 0.66
CA ILE A 93 10.94 -8.07 1.11
C ILE A 93 12.06 -8.91 0.50
N GLU A 94 11.96 -10.24 0.60
CA GLU A 94 12.94 -11.18 0.04
C GLU A 94 13.10 -11.00 -1.47
N LEU A 95 11.99 -10.91 -2.22
CA LEU A 95 12.02 -10.71 -3.66
C LEU A 95 12.66 -9.36 -4.05
N SER A 96 12.32 -8.29 -3.33
CA SER A 96 12.85 -6.95 -3.60
C SER A 96 14.36 -6.89 -3.34
N ARG A 97 14.82 -7.46 -2.22
CA ARG A 97 16.26 -7.57 -1.90
C ARG A 97 17.01 -8.45 -2.88
N ALA A 98 16.42 -9.57 -3.31
CA ALA A 98 17.02 -10.43 -4.34
C ALA A 98 17.17 -9.70 -5.69
N ALA A 99 16.27 -8.75 -5.99
CA ALA A 99 16.40 -7.85 -7.13
C ALA A 99 17.38 -6.68 -6.89
N GLY A 100 17.88 -6.52 -5.66
CA GLY A 100 18.78 -5.44 -5.26
C GLY A 100 18.11 -4.07 -5.20
N ALA A 101 16.83 -4.05 -4.81
CA ALA A 101 16.04 -2.84 -4.58
C ALA A 101 15.92 -2.54 -3.08
N ASP A 102 15.92 -1.25 -2.75
CA ASP A 102 15.56 -0.74 -1.42
C ASP A 102 14.04 -0.81 -1.24
N LEU A 103 13.56 -0.65 0.01
CA LEU A 103 12.14 -0.80 0.34
C LEU A 103 11.64 0.33 1.25
N ILE A 104 10.40 0.75 1.00
CA ILE A 104 9.61 1.55 1.94
C ILE A 104 8.25 0.86 2.10
N PHE A 105 7.86 0.58 3.33
CA PHE A 105 6.50 0.11 3.63
C PHE A 105 5.61 1.30 3.98
N ALA A 106 4.41 1.36 3.39
CA ALA A 106 3.38 2.31 3.80
C ALA A 106 2.32 1.62 4.66
N THR A 107 1.98 2.23 5.79
CA THR A 107 0.90 1.73 6.68
C THR A 107 -0.47 1.88 6.01
N THR A 108 -1.37 0.94 6.27
CA THR A 108 -2.78 1.06 5.89
C THR A 108 -3.42 2.26 6.59
N THR A 109 -4.19 3.06 5.87
CA THR A 109 -4.81 4.30 6.39
C THR A 109 -5.94 4.02 7.39
N PRO A 110 -6.28 4.93 8.33
CA PRO A 110 -7.37 4.74 9.27
C PRO A 110 -8.75 4.79 8.60
N LEU A 111 -9.72 4.14 9.24
CA LEU A 111 -11.15 4.29 8.97
C LEU A 111 -11.82 5.15 10.07
N PRO A 112 -12.86 5.94 9.73
CA PRO A 112 -13.63 6.75 10.69
C PRO A 112 -14.47 5.89 11.65
N SER A 113 -14.90 4.72 11.20
CA SER A 113 -15.62 3.68 11.94
C SER A 113 -15.35 2.34 11.27
N ASP A 114 -16.04 1.28 11.68
CA ASP A 114 -16.16 0.11 10.81
C ASP A 114 -16.92 0.52 9.54
N VAL A 115 -16.46 0.02 8.39
CA VAL A 115 -16.93 0.43 7.06
C VAL A 115 -17.31 -0.80 6.24
N ALA A 116 -18.37 -0.65 5.46
CA ALA A 116 -18.74 -1.58 4.41
C ALA A 116 -18.63 -0.85 3.07
N ALA A 117 -17.85 -1.40 2.13
CA ALA A 117 -17.66 -0.76 0.82
C ALA A 117 -17.87 -1.77 -0.32
N GLU A 118 -18.46 -1.31 -1.41
CA GLU A 118 -18.60 -2.14 -2.60
C GLU A 118 -17.25 -2.43 -3.26
N ASP A 119 -17.16 -3.63 -3.82
CA ASP A 119 -16.04 -4.07 -4.61
C ASP A 119 -15.83 -3.17 -5.84
N ASN A 120 -14.58 -2.73 -6.03
CA ASN A 120 -14.17 -1.97 -7.20
C ASN A 120 -13.61 -2.86 -8.33
N THR A 121 -13.63 -4.19 -8.18
CA THR A 121 -13.25 -5.15 -9.23
C THR A 121 -14.43 -5.63 -10.09
N GLY A 122 -15.64 -5.12 -9.83
CA GLY A 122 -16.83 -5.32 -10.67
C GLY A 122 -17.67 -6.55 -10.31
N THR A 123 -17.44 -7.18 -9.16
CA THR A 123 -18.25 -8.30 -8.69
C THR A 123 -19.58 -7.86 -8.06
N GLY A 124 -19.67 -6.59 -7.62
CA GLY A 124 -20.86 -6.03 -6.96
C GLY A 124 -21.08 -6.52 -5.53
N VAL A 125 -20.07 -7.16 -4.91
CA VAL A 125 -20.14 -7.58 -3.51
C VAL A 125 -19.70 -6.45 -2.58
N THR A 126 -20.08 -6.51 -1.30
CA THR A 126 -19.65 -5.56 -0.27
C THR A 126 -18.68 -6.23 0.67
N PHE A 127 -17.54 -5.57 0.91
CA PHE A 127 -16.51 -5.98 1.86
C PHE A 127 -16.66 -5.25 3.19
N GLY A 128 -16.21 -5.89 4.28
CA GLY A 128 -16.32 -5.35 5.63
C GLY A 128 -14.95 -5.10 6.25
N PHE A 129 -14.73 -3.87 6.73
CA PHE A 129 -13.46 -3.44 7.29
C PHE A 129 -13.64 -2.91 8.71
N GLU A 130 -12.85 -3.43 9.64
CA GLU A 130 -12.88 -3.07 11.05
C GLU A 130 -11.69 -2.18 11.40
N GLN A 131 -11.95 -1.04 12.05
CA GLN A 131 -10.89 -0.08 12.36
C GLN A 131 -9.87 -0.61 13.35
N ASP A 132 -10.28 -1.49 14.28
CA ASP A 132 -9.33 -2.11 15.21
C ASP A 132 -8.43 -3.13 14.50
N ARG A 133 -8.94 -3.83 13.50
CA ARG A 133 -8.14 -4.74 12.67
C ARG A 133 -7.11 -3.99 11.83
N VAL A 134 -7.43 -2.78 11.34
CA VAL A 134 -6.43 -1.91 10.68
C VAL A 134 -5.23 -1.67 11.61
N LYS A 135 -5.48 -1.42 12.90
CA LYS A 135 -4.40 -1.23 13.88
C LYS A 135 -3.60 -2.50 14.10
N ASP A 136 -4.27 -3.65 14.23
CA ASP A 136 -3.60 -4.94 14.44
C ASP A 136 -2.67 -5.29 13.28
N PHE A 137 -3.13 -5.13 12.03
CA PHE A 137 -2.33 -5.39 10.83
C PHE A 137 -1.19 -4.38 10.69
N ASN A 138 -1.43 -3.08 10.93
CA ASN A 138 -0.36 -2.09 10.93
C ASN A 138 0.70 -2.39 11.99
N ASN A 139 0.30 -2.77 13.21
CA ASN A 139 1.25 -3.12 14.28
C ASN A 139 2.11 -4.32 13.89
N ALA A 140 1.50 -5.37 13.33
CA ALA A 140 2.20 -6.56 12.85
C ALA A 140 3.18 -6.24 11.71
N ALA A 141 2.78 -5.38 10.77
CA ALA A 141 3.65 -4.94 9.68
C ALA A 141 4.80 -4.07 10.20
N ILE A 142 4.54 -3.08 11.06
CA ILE A 142 5.56 -2.18 11.63
C ILE A 142 6.60 -2.97 12.44
N GLU A 143 6.15 -3.96 13.23
CA GLU A 143 7.06 -4.85 13.94
C GLU A 143 8.00 -5.58 12.96
N LEU A 144 7.45 -6.16 11.90
CA LEU A 144 8.24 -6.82 10.86
C LEU A 144 9.19 -5.85 10.15
N MET A 145 8.74 -4.65 9.78
CA MET A 145 9.60 -3.66 9.12
C MET A 145 10.76 -3.24 10.01
N LYS A 146 10.54 -3.14 11.32
CA LYS A 146 11.60 -2.87 12.29
C LYS A 146 12.60 -4.02 12.37
N GLU A 147 12.14 -5.27 12.41
CA GLU A 147 13.01 -6.46 12.38
C GLU A 147 13.85 -6.52 11.11
N GLU A 148 13.24 -6.15 9.98
CA GLU A 148 13.85 -6.16 8.65
C GLU A 148 14.58 -4.85 8.31
N ASN A 149 14.60 -3.88 9.22
CA ASN A 149 15.28 -2.59 9.07
C ASN A 149 14.82 -1.80 7.81
N ILE A 150 13.50 -1.75 7.61
CA ILE A 150 12.82 -1.09 6.48
C ILE A 150 12.14 0.19 6.98
N GLU A 151 12.26 1.27 6.21
CA GLU A 151 11.59 2.55 6.52
C GLU A 151 10.07 2.39 6.44
N VAL A 152 9.38 2.94 7.43
CA VAL A 152 7.91 3.01 7.48
C VAL A 152 7.44 4.41 7.10
N ASN A 153 6.74 4.50 5.98
CA ASN A 153 5.97 5.67 5.57
C ASN A 153 4.58 5.62 6.22
N ASP A 154 4.41 6.33 7.34
CA ASP A 154 3.21 6.30 8.19
C ASP A 154 2.04 7.13 7.60
N LEU A 155 1.45 6.62 6.52
CA LEU A 155 0.23 7.20 5.91
C LEU A 155 -0.95 7.20 6.89
N TYR A 156 -0.96 6.32 7.89
CA TYR A 156 -2.00 6.28 8.90
C TYR A 156 -1.98 7.56 9.75
N ALA A 157 -0.80 7.99 10.20
CA ALA A 157 -0.61 9.25 10.91
C ALA A 157 -0.87 10.48 10.04
N VAL A 158 -0.51 10.45 8.75
CA VAL A 158 -0.81 11.54 7.79
C VAL A 158 -2.30 11.77 7.69
N CYS A 159 -3.09 10.70 7.50
CA CYS A 159 -4.54 10.80 7.43
C CYS A 159 -5.15 11.38 8.71
N LYS A 160 -4.61 11.02 9.89
CA LYS A 160 -5.12 11.52 11.20
C LYS A 160 -5.06 13.04 11.38
N GLN A 161 -4.38 13.77 10.50
CA GLN A 161 -4.34 15.24 10.53
C GLN A 161 -5.66 15.88 10.06
N ASP A 162 -6.47 15.16 9.28
CA ASP A 162 -7.81 15.59 8.90
C ASP A 162 -8.90 15.02 9.81
N LYS A 163 -9.97 15.79 10.02
CA LYS A 163 -11.10 15.44 10.89
C LYS A 163 -11.83 14.15 10.47
N ASN A 164 -11.79 13.82 9.17
CA ASN A 164 -12.40 12.62 8.59
C ASN A 164 -11.37 11.77 7.86
N PHE A 165 -10.09 11.89 8.22
CA PHE A 165 -9.01 11.12 7.62
C PHE A 165 -8.88 11.27 6.10
N TYR A 166 -9.35 12.39 5.56
CA TYR A 166 -9.52 12.67 4.14
C TYR A 166 -10.42 11.69 3.38
N LYS A 167 -11.26 10.90 4.07
CA LYS A 167 -12.14 9.92 3.43
C LYS A 167 -13.25 10.57 2.62
N CYS A 168 -13.56 9.98 1.46
CA CYS A 168 -14.73 10.36 0.66
C CYS A 168 -16.00 9.67 1.19
N GLU A 169 -17.11 9.77 0.45
CA GLU A 169 -18.43 9.32 0.91
C GLU A 169 -18.52 7.83 1.22
N ASP A 170 -17.64 7.00 0.63
CA ASP A 170 -17.59 5.56 0.89
C ASP A 170 -16.89 5.20 2.22
N ASN A 171 -16.29 6.18 2.90
CA ASN A 171 -15.54 6.05 4.15
C ASN A 171 -14.30 5.12 4.08
N LEU A 172 -13.95 4.61 2.90
CA LEU A 172 -12.80 3.74 2.66
C LEU A 172 -11.70 4.44 1.86
N HIS A 173 -12.06 5.04 0.73
CA HIS A 173 -11.12 5.75 -0.14
C HIS A 173 -11.01 7.22 0.24
N HIS A 174 -10.01 7.91 -0.31
CA HIS A 174 -9.76 9.32 -0.02
C HIS A 174 -10.42 10.23 -1.05
N THR A 175 -10.76 11.44 -0.62
CA THR A 175 -11.08 12.58 -1.49
C THR A 175 -9.92 12.93 -2.41
N GLU A 176 -10.15 13.76 -3.42
CA GLU A 176 -9.08 14.27 -4.29
C GLU A 176 -7.97 14.96 -3.49
N GLU A 177 -8.36 15.82 -2.54
CA GLU A 177 -7.43 16.49 -1.61
C GLU A 177 -6.60 15.47 -0.82
N GLY A 178 -7.25 14.46 -0.23
CA GLY A 178 -6.57 13.40 0.49
C GLY A 178 -5.55 12.65 -0.35
N ASN A 179 -5.91 12.30 -1.59
CA ASN A 179 -4.98 11.63 -2.51
C ASN A 179 -3.79 12.52 -2.87
N ARG A 180 -3.97 13.83 -3.00
CA ARG A 180 -2.86 14.78 -3.21
C ARG A 180 -1.94 14.88 -1.99
N VAL A 181 -2.50 14.92 -0.78
CA VAL A 181 -1.73 14.93 0.48
C VAL A 181 -0.90 13.65 0.62
N LEU A 182 -1.53 12.49 0.42
CA LEU A 182 -0.85 11.20 0.46
C LEU A 182 0.23 11.10 -0.62
N ALA A 183 -0.07 11.51 -1.86
CA ALA A 183 0.89 11.51 -2.95
C ALA A 183 2.12 12.37 -2.65
N GLN A 184 1.92 13.57 -2.09
CA GLN A 184 3.02 14.44 -1.70
C GLN A 184 3.90 13.80 -0.63
N HIS A 185 3.27 13.17 0.37
CA HIS A 185 4.01 12.50 1.44
C HIS A 185 4.78 11.28 0.93
N VAL A 186 4.18 10.48 0.05
CA VAL A 186 4.83 9.34 -0.63
C VAL A 186 5.99 9.81 -1.51
N ALA A 187 5.80 10.85 -2.32
CA ALA A 187 6.85 11.40 -3.18
C ALA A 187 8.05 11.89 -2.36
N ASN A 188 7.82 12.57 -1.23
CA ASN A 188 8.88 13.01 -0.34
C ASN A 188 9.65 11.83 0.27
N ALA A 189 8.94 10.79 0.74
CA ALA A 189 9.59 9.59 1.26
C ALA A 189 10.47 8.89 0.20
N ILE A 190 9.99 8.82 -1.04
CA ILE A 190 10.75 8.26 -2.17
C ILE A 190 12.01 9.08 -2.45
N LEU A 191 11.90 10.40 -2.53
CA LEU A 191 13.06 11.26 -2.80
C LEU A 191 14.10 11.20 -1.69
N LYS A 192 13.66 11.16 -0.42
CA LYS A 192 14.52 10.95 0.75
C LYS A 192 15.33 9.67 0.63
N GLU A 193 14.65 8.53 0.38
CA GLU A 193 15.30 7.23 0.29
C GLU A 193 16.28 7.14 -0.89
N LEU A 194 15.96 7.82 -2.00
CA LEU A 194 16.84 7.91 -3.16
C LEU A 194 17.99 8.93 -3.00
N GLY A 195 18.03 9.71 -1.92
CA GLY A 195 19.02 10.78 -1.70
C GLY A 195 18.87 11.95 -2.68
N MET A 196 17.64 12.33 -3.00
CA MET A 196 17.28 13.34 -4.02
C MET A 196 16.48 14.52 -3.46
N GLU A 197 16.58 14.79 -2.16
CA GLU A 197 15.97 15.98 -1.49
C GLU A 197 16.59 17.31 -1.93
#